data_AF-A0A438FVA4-F1
#
_entry.id   AF-A0A438FVA4-F1
#
_cell.length_a   1.000
_cell.length_b   1.000
_cell.length_c   1.000
_cell.angle_alpha   90.00
_cell.angle_beta   90.00
_cell.angle_gamma   90.00
#
_symmetry.space_group_name_H-M   'P 1'
#
loop_
_entity.id
_entity.type
_entity.pdbx_description
1 polymer ?
#
loop_
_entity_poly.entity_id
_entity_poly.type
_entity_poly.pdbx_seq_one_letter_code
_entity_poly.pdbx_strand_id
1 'polypeptide(L)'
;MLLEKTPWYAHIANYLITGEVPNQIIRKCVVEEEQQGILSHYHENACGGHFASQKTAMKGIDFMRPFPMSFGNSYILVGVDYVSKWVEAIPYKHNDHRVVLKFLKENIFSRFGVPKAIINDGGTHFCNRPFETLLAQYGVKHKVATPYHPQTFGQVELANRETRTY
;
A
#
# COMPACT_ATOMS: atom_id res chain seq x y z
N MET A 1 2.36 18.99 -25.53
CA MET A 1 1.72 17.67 -25.44
C MET A 1 1.55 17.40 -23.96
N LEU A 2 0.33 17.55 -23.44
CA LEU A 2 0.04 17.30 -22.04
C LEU A 2 0.33 15.82 -21.77
N LEU A 3 1.25 15.54 -20.86
CA LEU A 3 1.45 14.21 -20.32
C LEU A 3 0.18 13.93 -19.50
N GLU A 4 -0.88 13.42 -20.13
CA GLU A 4 -2.00 12.86 -19.39
C GLU A 4 -1.41 11.81 -18.47
N LYS A 5 -1.40 12.11 -17.16
CA LYS A 5 -0.95 11.18 -16.12
C LYS A 5 -1.83 9.96 -16.26
N THR A 6 -1.30 8.88 -16.80
CA THR A 6 -1.97 7.60 -16.76
C THR A 6 -2.28 7.30 -15.30
N PRO A 7 -3.55 7.03 -14.94
CA PRO A 7 -3.88 6.65 -13.58
C PRO A 7 -2.98 5.50 -13.15
N TRP A 8 -2.63 5.41 -11.88
CA TRP A 8 -1.77 4.32 -11.39
C TRP A 8 -2.37 2.93 -11.63
N TYR A 9 -3.70 2.84 -11.60
CA TYR A 9 -4.43 1.65 -11.98
C TYR A 9 -4.39 1.41 -13.48
N ALA A 10 -3.93 2.31 -14.34
CA ALA A 10 -3.81 2.08 -15.78
C ALA A 10 -2.87 0.93 -16.10
N HIS A 11 -1.83 0.69 -15.29
CA HIS A 11 -1.00 -0.50 -15.43
C HIS A 11 -1.74 -1.79 -15.00
N ILE A 12 -2.69 -1.68 -14.07
CA ILE A 12 -3.53 -2.81 -13.65
C ILE A 12 -4.72 -2.99 -14.61
N ALA A 13 -5.25 -1.91 -15.17
CA ALA A 13 -6.26 -1.89 -16.22
C ALA A 13 -5.66 -2.41 -17.54
N ASN A 14 -4.41 -2.05 -17.83
CA ASN A 14 -3.65 -2.67 -18.90
C ASN A 14 -3.57 -4.18 -18.65
N TYR A 15 -3.26 -4.64 -17.44
CA TYR A 15 -3.37 -6.07 -17.13
C TYR A 15 -4.78 -6.64 -17.38
N LEU A 16 -5.84 -5.95 -16.95
CA LEU A 16 -7.22 -6.40 -17.19
C LEU A 16 -7.56 -6.53 -18.69
N ILE A 17 -6.92 -5.70 -19.52
CA ILE A 17 -7.09 -5.68 -20.97
C ILE A 17 -6.16 -6.68 -21.68
N THR A 18 -4.90 -6.79 -21.27
CA THR A 18 -3.85 -7.55 -21.96
C THR A 18 -3.59 -8.93 -21.37
N GLY A 19 -4.03 -9.17 -20.14
CA GLY A 19 -3.67 -10.34 -19.34
C GLY A 19 -2.24 -10.32 -18.79
N GLU A 20 -1.49 -9.23 -18.96
CA GLU A 20 -0.06 -9.16 -18.59
C GLU A 20 0.20 -8.29 -17.36
N VAL A 21 0.60 -8.93 -16.24
CA VAL A 21 1.04 -8.23 -15.03
C VAL A 21 2.41 -7.60 -15.30
N PRO A 22 2.58 -6.28 -15.17
CA PRO A 22 3.87 -5.63 -15.37
C PRO A 22 4.91 -6.16 -14.38
N ASN A 23 6.17 -6.35 -14.80
CA ASN A 23 7.25 -6.82 -13.92
C ASN A 23 7.90 -5.69 -13.07
N GLN A 24 7.23 -4.55 -12.91
CA GLN A 24 7.78 -3.34 -12.29
C GLN A 24 6.88 -2.83 -11.17
N ILE A 25 7.44 -1.97 -10.31
CA ILE A 25 6.69 -1.30 -9.23
C ILE A 25 5.70 -0.30 -9.85
N ILE A 26 4.44 -0.39 -9.47
CA ILE A 26 3.38 0.55 -9.88
C ILE A 26 3.12 1.50 -8.70
N ARG A 27 3.04 2.80 -8.97
CA ARG A 27 2.88 3.85 -7.94
C ARG A 27 1.77 4.84 -8.30
N LYS A 28 0.94 5.21 -7.32
CA LYS A 28 -0.05 6.30 -7.46
C LYS A 28 0.53 7.64 -7.04
N CYS A 29 0.71 8.53 -8.01
CA CYS A 29 0.84 9.96 -7.72
C CYS A 29 -0.49 10.52 -7.21
N VAL A 30 -0.43 11.28 -6.11
CA VAL A 30 -1.55 12.06 -5.59
C VAL A 30 -2.06 13.02 -6.67
N VAL A 31 -3.38 13.06 -6.88
CA VAL A 31 -4.01 14.01 -7.80
C VAL A 31 -3.87 15.43 -7.26
N GLU A 32 -3.71 16.41 -8.14
CA GLU A 32 -3.36 17.79 -7.75
C GLU A 32 -4.38 18.42 -6.78
N GLU A 33 -5.66 18.07 -6.92
CA GLU A 33 -6.75 18.46 -6.03
C GLU A 33 -6.59 17.94 -4.59
N GLU A 34 -6.02 16.74 -4.43
CA GLU A 34 -5.73 16.14 -3.12
C GLU A 34 -4.41 16.64 -2.52
N GLN A 35 -3.50 17.18 -3.34
CA GLN A 35 -2.19 17.63 -2.89
C GLN A 35 -2.32 18.75 -1.85
N GLN A 36 -3.19 19.74 -2.09
CA GLN A 36 -3.38 20.84 -1.16
C GLN A 36 -3.98 20.37 0.17
N GLY A 37 -4.96 19.47 0.14
CA GLY A 37 -5.54 18.88 1.36
C GLY A 37 -4.51 18.07 2.16
N ILE A 38 -3.65 17.32 1.48
CA ILE A 38 -2.54 16.59 2.10
C ILE A 38 -1.53 17.59 2.69
N LEU A 39 -1.08 18.58 1.93
CA LEU A 39 -0.13 19.60 2.40
C LEU A 39 -0.69 20.37 3.59
N SER A 40 -1.93 20.84 3.52
CA SER A 40 -2.66 21.45 4.63
C SER A 40 -2.69 20.53 5.84
N HIS A 41 -3.07 19.26 5.71
CA HIS A 41 -3.02 18.31 6.83
C HIS A 41 -1.59 18.10 7.38
N TYR A 42 -0.58 18.16 6.52
CA TYR A 42 0.84 18.09 6.90
C TYR A 42 1.38 19.41 7.52
N HIS A 43 0.75 20.57 7.29
CA HIS A 43 1.27 21.89 7.69
C HIS A 43 0.36 22.70 8.65
N GLU A 44 -0.94 22.40 8.80
CA GLU A 44 -1.90 23.19 9.60
C GLU A 44 -1.92 22.86 11.10
N ASN A 45 -1.20 21.83 11.54
CA ASN A 45 -1.07 21.49 12.97
C ASN A 45 0.22 22.10 13.55
N ALA A 46 0.13 22.63 14.78
CA ALA A 46 1.09 23.52 15.46
C ALA A 46 2.54 23.01 15.72
N CYS A 47 3.09 22.12 14.90
CA CYS A 47 4.45 21.61 15.03
C CYS A 47 5.29 21.95 13.80
N GLY A 48 5.48 23.25 13.55
CA GLY A 48 6.51 23.79 12.66
C GLY A 48 7.88 23.90 13.35
N GLY A 49 8.43 22.79 13.84
CA GLY A 49 9.77 22.79 14.42
C GLY A 49 10.31 21.39 14.65
N HIS A 50 11.49 21.08 14.11
CA HIS A 50 12.43 19.94 14.33
C HIS A 50 11.92 18.50 14.62
N PHE A 51 10.62 18.28 14.75
CA PHE A 51 9.90 17.05 15.10
C PHE A 51 8.77 16.76 14.09
N ALA A 52 8.97 17.16 12.82
CA ALA A 52 8.11 16.73 11.72
C ALA A 52 8.05 15.19 11.56
N SER A 53 8.91 14.43 12.26
CA SER A 53 8.96 12.96 12.25
C SER A 53 7.82 12.25 13.00
N GLN A 54 6.96 12.95 13.76
CA GLN A 54 5.88 12.31 14.52
C GLN A 54 4.54 12.14 13.77
N LYS A 55 4.44 12.57 12.50
CA LYS A 55 3.29 12.21 11.63
C LYS A 55 3.43 10.80 11.09
N THR A 56 3.38 9.86 12.01
CA THR A 56 3.51 8.44 11.74
C THR A 56 2.18 7.94 11.16
N ALA A 57 2.14 7.76 9.85
CA ALA A 57 0.97 7.31 9.12
C ALA A 57 0.61 5.85 9.45
N MET A 58 -0.68 5.53 9.37
CA MET A 58 -1.15 4.16 9.30
C MET A 58 -1.09 3.72 7.84
N LYS A 59 -0.55 2.54 7.58
CA LYS A 59 -0.54 1.96 6.24
C LYS A 59 -1.32 0.66 6.22
N GLY A 60 -2.11 0.47 5.18
CA GLY A 60 -2.81 -0.78 4.93
C GLY A 60 -2.06 -1.57 3.87
N ILE A 61 -1.95 -2.88 4.07
CA ILE A 61 -1.36 -3.78 3.09
C ILE A 61 -2.32 -4.93 2.80
N ASP A 62 -2.35 -5.37 1.54
CA ASP A 62 -3.17 -6.49 1.12
C ASP A 62 -2.63 -7.15 -0.15
N PHE A 63 -2.89 -8.43 -0.32
CA PHE A 63 -2.72 -9.09 -1.61
C PHE A 63 -3.98 -8.94 -2.44
N MET A 64 -3.79 -8.46 -3.66
CA MET A 64 -4.79 -8.66 -4.69
C MET A 64 -4.87 -10.15 -5.04
N ARG A 65 -6.07 -10.58 -5.44
CA ARG A 65 -6.39 -11.97 -5.82
C ARG A 65 -5.32 -12.57 -6.74
N PRO A 66 -5.18 -13.92 -6.76
CA PRO A 66 -4.33 -14.56 -7.74
C PRO A 66 -4.78 -14.18 -9.16
N PHE A 67 -3.87 -13.59 -9.91
CA PHE A 67 -3.99 -13.25 -11.31
C PHE A 67 -3.42 -14.40 -12.16
N PRO A 68 -3.94 -14.61 -13.40
CA PRO A 68 -3.21 -15.31 -14.45
C PRO A 68 -1.71 -14.98 -14.45
N MET A 69 -0.88 -16.01 -14.51
CA MET A 69 0.56 -15.85 -14.43
C MET A 69 1.10 -15.06 -15.62
N SER A 70 1.82 -13.99 -15.34
CA SER A 70 2.48 -13.14 -16.34
C SER A 70 3.90 -12.80 -15.89
N PHE A 71 4.89 -13.00 -16.76
CA PHE A 71 6.32 -12.90 -16.43
C PHE A 71 6.71 -13.70 -15.16
N GLY A 72 5.97 -14.77 -14.87
CA GLY A 72 6.14 -15.61 -13.68
C GLY A 72 5.52 -15.06 -12.39
N ASN A 73 4.84 -13.91 -12.43
CA ASN A 73 4.13 -13.32 -11.30
C ASN A 73 2.63 -13.59 -11.39
N SER A 74 1.98 -13.83 -10.25
CA SER A 74 0.54 -14.11 -10.13
C SER A 74 -0.13 -13.39 -8.97
N TYR A 75 0.62 -12.65 -8.17
CA TYR A 75 0.11 -11.89 -7.04
C TYR A 75 0.58 -10.45 -7.13
N ILE A 76 -0.22 -9.52 -6.63
CA ILE A 76 0.20 -8.12 -6.44
C ILE A 76 0.00 -7.79 -4.97
N LEU A 77 1.09 -7.40 -4.29
CA LEU A 77 1.03 -6.87 -2.94
C LEU A 77 0.90 -5.35 -3.02
N VAL A 78 -0.16 -4.83 -2.40
CA VAL A 78 -0.50 -3.42 -2.42
C VAL A 78 -0.30 -2.85 -1.02
N GLY A 79 0.29 -1.66 -0.94
CA GLY A 79 0.41 -0.86 0.27
C GLY A 79 -0.19 0.53 0.06
N VAL A 80 -1.15 0.91 0.91
CA VAL A 80 -1.85 2.19 0.85
C VAL A 80 -1.54 3.01 2.09
N ASP A 81 -1.13 4.26 1.90
CA ASP A 81 -1.03 5.24 2.96
C ASP A 81 -2.40 5.87 3.25
N TYR A 82 -2.84 5.83 4.51
CA TYR A 82 -4.18 6.31 4.85
C TYR A 82 -4.33 7.83 4.77
N VAL A 83 -3.23 8.56 4.99
CA VAL A 83 -3.23 10.02 5.05
C VAL A 83 -3.07 10.58 3.64
N SER A 84 -2.01 10.18 2.93
CA SER A 84 -1.70 10.71 1.60
C SER A 84 -2.44 10.01 0.47
N LYS A 85 -3.15 8.91 0.75
CA LYS A 85 -3.76 8.02 -0.26
C LYS A 85 -2.75 7.47 -1.26
N TRP A 86 -1.46 7.53 -0.95
CA TRP A 86 -0.40 7.01 -1.80
C TRP A 86 -0.49 5.48 -1.87
N VAL A 87 -0.43 4.93 -3.08
CA VAL A 87 -0.50 3.49 -3.32
C VAL A 87 0.81 2.99 -3.93
N GLU A 88 1.35 1.93 -3.36
CA GLU A 88 2.45 1.15 -3.93
C GLU A 88 1.98 -0.27 -4.22
N ALA A 89 2.15 -0.74 -5.44
CA ALA A 89 1.77 -2.09 -5.86
C ALA A 89 2.97 -2.79 -6.50
N ILE A 90 3.28 -4.00 -6.02
CA ILE A 90 4.43 -4.78 -6.48
C ILE A 90 4.00 -6.20 -6.84
N PRO A 91 4.34 -6.69 -8.05
CA PRO A 91 4.06 -8.04 -8.48
C PRO A 91 4.99 -9.05 -7.79
N TYR A 92 4.44 -10.23 -7.45
CA TYR A 92 5.16 -11.34 -6.86
C TYR A 92 4.69 -12.69 -7.44
N LYS A 93 5.58 -13.68 -7.40
CA LYS A 93 5.30 -15.07 -7.80
C LYS A 93 4.52 -15.85 -6.75
N HIS A 94 4.67 -15.46 -5.48
CA HIS A 94 4.11 -16.15 -4.32
C HIS A 94 3.54 -15.12 -3.35
N ASN A 95 2.55 -15.53 -2.56
CA ASN A 95 1.91 -14.72 -1.51
C ASN A 95 2.40 -15.10 -0.11
N ASP A 96 3.70 -15.36 0.04
CA ASP A 96 4.28 -15.79 1.31
C ASP A 96 4.67 -14.62 2.23
N HIS A 97 4.99 -14.91 3.49
CA HIS A 97 5.43 -13.88 4.41
C HIS A 97 6.78 -13.24 4.00
N ARG A 98 7.64 -13.94 3.25
CA ARG A 98 8.97 -13.42 2.89
C ARG A 98 8.84 -12.23 1.95
N VAL A 99 7.95 -12.33 0.95
CA VAL A 99 7.68 -11.20 0.05
C VAL A 99 7.05 -10.02 0.80
N VAL A 100 6.23 -10.28 1.83
CA VAL A 100 5.66 -9.24 2.69
C VAL A 100 6.74 -8.52 3.49
N LEU A 101 7.65 -9.26 4.14
CA LEU A 101 8.75 -8.65 4.90
C LEU A 101 9.66 -7.83 3.98
N LYS A 102 9.95 -8.36 2.78
CA LYS A 102 10.73 -7.66 1.75
C LYS A 102 10.04 -6.36 1.35
N PHE A 103 8.75 -6.42 1.06
CA PHE A 103 7.94 -5.25 0.70
C PHE A 103 8.00 -4.17 1.79
N LEU A 104 7.78 -4.53 3.05
CA LEU A 104 7.85 -3.60 4.17
C LEU A 104 9.22 -2.94 4.31
N LYS A 105 10.30 -3.72 4.28
CA LYS A 105 11.66 -3.18 4.45
C LYS A 105 12.09 -2.30 3.29
N GLU A 106 11.91 -2.77 2.06
CA GLU A 106 12.49 -2.15 0.86
C GLU A 106 11.63 -1.06 0.26
N ASN A 107 10.30 -1.11 0.44
CA ASN A 107 9.38 -0.19 -0.23
C ASN A 107 8.70 0.74 0.75
N ILE A 108 8.48 0.31 2.00
CA ILE A 108 7.83 1.15 3.02
C ILE A 108 8.87 1.81 3.93
N PHE A 109 9.61 1.03 4.72
CA PHE A 109 10.47 1.56 5.79
C PHE A 109 11.65 2.36 5.28
N SER A 110 12.34 1.87 4.25
CA SER A 110 13.49 2.54 3.65
C SER A 110 13.14 3.87 2.97
N ARG A 111 11.92 4.00 2.42
CA ARG A 111 11.53 5.13 1.56
C ARG A 111 10.72 6.19 2.28
N PHE A 112 9.82 5.76 3.17
CA PHE A 112 8.87 6.64 3.85
C PHE A 112 9.11 6.70 5.36
N GLY A 113 10.10 5.95 5.86
CA GLY A 113 10.27 5.74 7.28
C GLY A 113 9.30 4.70 7.85
N VAL A 114 9.39 4.53 9.16
CA VAL A 114 8.65 3.49 9.89
C VAL A 114 7.24 4.00 10.26
N PRO A 115 6.16 3.33 9.81
CA PRO A 115 4.78 3.71 10.13
C PRO A 115 4.41 3.40 11.59
N LYS A 116 3.37 4.04 12.12
CA LYS A 116 2.89 3.79 13.50
C LYS A 116 2.17 2.46 13.60
N ALA A 117 1.46 2.11 12.54
CA ALA A 117 0.71 0.88 12.45
C ALA A 117 0.64 0.35 11.02
N ILE A 118 0.61 -0.97 10.90
CA ILE A 118 0.29 -1.69 9.67
C ILE A 118 -1.05 -2.39 9.87
N ILE A 119 -1.96 -2.20 8.91
CA ILE A 119 -3.29 -2.80 8.87
C ILE A 119 -3.32 -3.85 7.75
N ASN A 120 -3.87 -5.04 8.01
CA ASN A 120 -4.10 -6.07 6.99
C ASN A 120 -5.38 -6.88 7.28
N ASP A 121 -5.78 -7.73 6.34
CA ASP A 121 -7.02 -8.55 6.38
C ASP A 121 -6.96 -9.76 7.34
N GLY A 122 -5.82 -10.00 7.98
CA GLY A 122 -5.64 -11.17 8.86
C GLY A 122 -5.20 -12.45 8.14
N GLY A 123 -4.83 -12.37 6.86
CA GLY A 123 -4.27 -13.50 6.12
C GLY A 123 -3.03 -14.10 6.81
N THR A 124 -2.81 -15.41 6.64
CA THR A 124 -1.71 -16.14 7.29
C THR A 124 -0.32 -15.61 6.91
N HIS A 125 -0.18 -15.04 5.71
CA HIS A 125 1.02 -14.37 5.23
C HIS A 125 1.30 -13.03 5.95
N PHE A 126 0.29 -12.45 6.60
CA PHE A 126 0.41 -11.27 7.48
C PHE A 126 0.35 -11.62 8.98
N CYS A 127 -0.21 -12.76 9.36
CA CYS A 127 -0.30 -13.21 10.75
C CYS A 127 0.67 -14.38 11.01
N ASN A 128 1.95 -14.06 11.17
CA ASN A 128 3.00 -15.04 11.45
C ASN A 128 4.12 -14.44 12.31
N ARG A 129 4.86 -15.31 13.01
CA ARG A 129 5.92 -14.89 13.93
C ARG A 129 6.99 -14.00 13.27
N PRO A 130 7.51 -14.30 12.05
CA PRO A 130 8.47 -13.43 11.38
C PRO A 130 7.94 -12.01 11.15
N PHE A 131 6.67 -11.89 10.75
CA PHE A 131 6.00 -10.60 10.56
C PHE A 131 5.84 -9.84 11.87
N GLU A 132 5.30 -10.48 12.92
CA GLU A 132 5.17 -9.88 14.24
C GLU A 132 6.53 -9.44 14.81
N THR A 133 7.56 -10.26 14.66
CA THR A 133 8.93 -9.96 15.11
C THR A 133 9.47 -8.74 14.37
N LEU A 134 9.27 -8.65 13.05
CA LEU A 134 9.67 -7.48 12.28
C LEU A 134 8.95 -6.23 12.78
N LEU A 135 7.62 -6.27 12.95
CA LEU A 135 6.89 -5.11 13.40
C LEU A 135 7.31 -4.67 14.81
N ALA A 136 7.51 -5.63 15.72
CA ALA A 136 8.00 -5.35 17.07
C ALA A 136 9.40 -4.73 17.07
N GLN A 137 10.33 -5.23 16.24
CA GLN A 137 11.69 -4.69 16.10
C GLN A 137 11.67 -3.21 15.72
N TYR A 138 10.73 -2.80 14.88
CA TYR A 138 10.59 -1.42 14.41
C TYR A 138 9.56 -0.61 15.23
N GLY A 139 8.98 -1.17 16.30
CA GLY A 139 7.98 -0.48 17.14
C GLY A 139 6.65 -0.21 16.43
N VAL A 140 6.33 -0.97 15.39
CA VAL A 140 5.12 -0.83 14.58
C VAL A 140 3.97 -1.63 15.19
N LYS A 141 2.80 -1.00 15.35
CA LYS A 141 1.59 -1.70 15.82
C LYS A 141 0.96 -2.51 14.68
N HIS A 142 0.79 -3.81 14.88
CA HIS A 142 -0.01 -4.63 13.96
C HIS A 142 -1.48 -4.48 14.28
N LYS A 143 -2.29 -4.11 13.28
CA LYS A 143 -3.75 -4.10 13.35
C LYS A 143 -4.29 -5.08 12.32
N VAL A 144 -5.17 -5.98 12.75
CA VAL A 144 -5.91 -6.85 11.84
C VAL A 144 -7.29 -6.26 11.64
N ALA A 145 -7.68 -6.07 10.39
CA ALA A 145 -9.00 -5.64 10.00
C ALA A 145 -10.00 -6.75 10.31
N THR A 146 -10.96 -6.47 11.19
CA THR A 146 -12.07 -7.39 11.42
C THR A 146 -13.06 -7.31 10.26
N PRO A 147 -13.63 -8.44 9.77
CA PRO A 147 -14.60 -8.47 8.67
C PRO A 147 -15.80 -7.53 8.84
N TYR A 148 -16.15 -7.18 10.07
CA TYR A 148 -17.31 -6.37 10.43
C TYR A 148 -17.00 -4.89 10.73
N HIS A 149 -15.76 -4.43 10.53
CA HIS A 149 -15.38 -3.03 10.76
C HIS A 149 -14.65 -2.39 9.55
N PRO A 150 -15.35 -2.22 8.41
CA PRO A 150 -14.78 -1.78 7.13
C PRO A 150 -14.18 -0.37 7.15
N GLN A 151 -14.41 0.45 8.17
CA GLN A 151 -13.81 1.79 8.28
C GLN A 151 -12.27 1.76 8.33
N THR A 152 -11.68 0.68 8.86
CA THR A 152 -10.22 0.60 9.02
C THR A 152 -9.53 -0.03 7.81
N PHE A 153 -10.20 -0.86 7.00
CA PHE A 153 -9.61 -1.49 5.81
C PHE A 153 -10.15 -0.93 4.48
N GLY A 154 -11.18 -0.08 4.57
CA GLY A 154 -11.93 0.40 3.41
C GLY A 154 -11.10 1.17 2.40
N GLN A 155 -9.94 1.73 2.76
CA GLN A 155 -9.06 2.40 1.78
C GLN A 155 -8.28 1.41 0.92
N VAL A 156 -7.80 0.31 1.50
CA VAL A 156 -7.16 -0.77 0.75
C VAL A 156 -8.23 -1.53 -0.04
N GLU A 157 -9.39 -1.77 0.56
CA GLU A 157 -10.52 -2.39 -0.14
C GLU A 157 -11.06 -1.51 -1.27
N LEU A 158 -11.12 -0.18 -1.10
CA LEU A 158 -11.49 0.77 -2.15
C LEU A 158 -10.44 0.78 -3.26
N ALA A 159 -9.15 0.82 -2.94
CA ALA A 159 -8.09 0.69 -3.95
C ALA A 159 -8.22 -0.64 -4.71
N ASN A 160 -8.49 -1.73 -4.00
CA ASN A 160 -8.76 -3.03 -4.62
C ASN A 160 -10.04 -3.02 -5.46
N ARG A 161 -11.11 -2.34 -5.03
CA ARG A 161 -12.41 -2.26 -5.72
C ARG A 161 -12.36 -1.36 -6.95
N GLU A 162 -11.72 -0.20 -6.88
CA GLU A 162 -11.44 0.65 -8.05
C GLU A 162 -10.71 -0.15 -9.12
N THR A 163 -9.82 -1.05 -8.69
CA THR A 163 -9.12 -1.98 -9.57
C THR A 163 -9.99 -3.15 -10.06
N ARG A 164 -11.16 -3.43 -9.44
CA ARG A 164 -12.12 -4.48 -9.85
C ARG A 164 -13.21 -3.99 -10.81
N THR A 165 -13.40 -2.67 -10.95
CA THR A 165 -14.55 -2.11 -11.68
C THR A 165 -14.24 -1.84 -13.16
N TYR A 166 -13.10 -2.32 -13.64
CA TYR A 166 -12.66 -2.27 -15.03
C TYR A 166 -12.27 -3.66 -15.50
#